data_AF-X1NDW0-F1
#
_entry.id   AF-X1NDW0-F1
#
_cell.length_a   1.000
_cell.length_b   1.000
_cell.length_c   1.000
_cell.angle_alpha   90.00
_cell.angle_beta   90.00
_cell.angle_gamma   90.00
#
_symmetry.space_group_name_H-M   'P 1'
#
loop_
_entity.id
_entity.type
_entity.pdbx_description
1 polymer ?
#
loop_
_entity_poly.entity_id
_entity_poly.type
_entity_poly.pdbx_seq_one_letter_code
_entity_poly.pdbx_strand_id
1 'polypeptide(L)' 'EFRPKDYLEIAENLDIIDVKRAAKISGTRFGYLKNEAVLLEFALINFTFDNLIKEGFVPVIPPVMLKPEI' A
#
# COMPACT_ATOMS: atom_id res chain seq x y z
N GLU A 1 -27.95 13.73 7.80
CA GLU A 1 -26.79 12.99 8.36
C GLU A 1 -25.99 12.37 7.23
N PHE A 2 -24.66 12.27 7.38
CA PHE A 2 -23.78 11.65 6.39
C PHE A 2 -23.47 10.20 6.80
N ARG A 3 -23.68 9.24 5.89
CA ARG A 3 -23.27 7.85 6.09
C ARG A 3 -21.85 7.66 5.53
N PRO A 4 -20.86 7.27 6.34
CA PRO A 4 -19.52 7.02 5.83
C PRO A 4 -19.51 5.86 4.85
N LYS A 5 -18.73 6.03 3.78
CA LYS A 5 -18.52 5.03 2.75
C LYS A 5 -17.44 4.05 3.18
N ASP A 6 -17.50 2.84 2.63
CA ASP A 6 -16.38 1.88 2.74
C ASP A 6 -15.14 2.41 2.00
N TYR A 7 -13.95 2.03 2.46
CA TYR A 7 -12.70 2.52 1.86
C TYR A 7 -12.56 2.11 0.38
N LEU A 8 -13.04 0.93 -0.02
CA LEU A 8 -13.02 0.52 -1.42
C LEU A 8 -14.01 1.35 -2.24
N GLU A 9 -15.19 1.65 -1.69
CA GLU A 9 -16.14 2.53 -2.36
C GLU A 9 -15.53 3.91 -2.59
N ILE A 10 -14.81 4.46 -1.60
CA ILE A 10 -14.08 5.73 -1.74
C ILE A 10 -12.99 5.60 -2.81
N ALA A 11 -12.20 4.54 -2.74
CA ALA A 11 -11.06 4.34 -3.63
C ALA A 11 -11.47 4.10 -5.10
N GLU A 12 -12.57 3.38 -5.33
CA GLU A 12 -13.16 3.20 -6.66
C GLU A 12 -13.69 4.52 -7.21
N ASN A 13 -14.39 5.32 -6.38
CA ASN A 13 -14.90 6.63 -6.77
C ASN A 13 -13.78 7.62 -7.13
N LEU A 14 -12.61 7.50 -6.50
CA LEU A 14 -11.43 8.32 -6.76
C LEU A 14 -10.49 7.72 -7.82
N ASP A 15 -10.77 6.52 -8.33
CA ASP A 15 -9.91 5.78 -9.26
C ASP A 15 -8.49 5.51 -8.74
N ILE A 16 -8.34 5.32 -7.43
CA ILE A 16 -7.03 5.15 -6.76
C ILE A 16 -6.73 3.70 -6.35
N ILE A 17 -7.71 2.78 -6.37
CA ILE A 17 -7.48 1.33 -6.18
C ILE A 17 -8.27 0.54 -7.23
N ASP A 18 -7.58 -0.33 -7.99
CA ASP A 18 -8.20 -1.23 -8.98
C ASP A 18 -8.08 -2.71 -8.55
N VAL A 19 -9.12 -3.20 -7.87
CA VAL A 19 -9.23 -4.59 -7.42
C VAL A 19 -9.66 -5.55 -8.54
N LYS A 20 -10.41 -5.08 -9.54
CA LYS A 20 -10.92 -5.92 -10.63
C LYS A 20 -9.78 -6.37 -11.54
N ARG A 21 -8.89 -5.44 -11.88
CA ARG A 21 -7.69 -5.75 -12.67
C ARG A 21 -6.73 -6.61 -11.88
N ALA A 22 -6.52 -6.33 -10.60
CA ALA A 22 -5.68 -7.15 -9.75
C ALA A 22 -6.21 -8.59 -9.62
N ALA A 23 -7.52 -8.76 -9.44
CA ALA A 23 -8.16 -10.07 -9.40
C ALA A 23 -7.95 -10.89 -10.67
N LYS A 24 -7.99 -10.23 -11.84
CA LYS A 24 -7.74 -10.89 -13.13
C LYS A 24 -6.30 -11.40 -13.27
N ILE A 25 -5.32 -10.73 -12.66
CA ILE A 25 -3.89 -11.05 -12.84
C ILE A 25 -3.36 -11.95 -11.73
N SER A 26 -3.73 -11.68 -10.48
CA SER A 26 -3.12 -12.29 -9.28
C SER A 26 -4.13 -13.05 -8.41
N GLY A 27 -5.42 -13.06 -8.77
CA GLY A 27 -6.48 -13.67 -7.97
C GLY A 27 -6.98 -12.77 -6.84
N THR A 28 -7.77 -13.34 -5.92
CA THR A 28 -8.44 -12.58 -4.86
C THR A 28 -7.45 -11.94 -3.88
N ARG A 29 -7.86 -10.84 -3.22
CA ARG A 29 -7.10 -10.11 -2.17
C ARG A 29 -5.91 -9.28 -2.67
N PHE A 30 -5.80 -9.07 -3.98
CA PHE A 30 -4.86 -8.10 -4.56
C PHE A 30 -5.58 -6.84 -5.05
N GLY A 31 -4.86 -5.72 -5.08
CA GLY A 31 -5.31 -4.44 -5.63
C GLY A 31 -4.14 -3.68 -6.24
N TYR A 32 -4.37 -2.98 -7.35
CA TYR A 32 -3.40 -2.00 -7.86
C TYR A 32 -3.66 -0.65 -7.22
N LEU A 33 -2.66 -0.04 -6.58
CA LEU A 33 -2.69 1.38 -6.25
C LEU A 33 -2.49 2.22 -7.50
N LYS A 34 -3.21 3.34 -7.60
CA LYS A 34 -3.18 4.26 -8.73
C LYS A 34 -3.18 5.72 -8.26
N ASN A 35 -2.75 6.61 -9.16
CA ASN A 35 -2.81 8.06 -9.00
C ASN A 35 -2.31 8.51 -7.61
N GLU A 36 -3.13 9.29 -6.89
CA GLU A 36 -2.79 9.86 -5.59
C GLU A 36 -2.52 8.79 -4.52
N ALA A 37 -3.08 7.58 -4.61
CA ALA A 37 -2.76 6.51 -3.64
C ALA A 37 -1.33 6.01 -3.76
N VAL A 38 -0.74 6.03 -4.96
CA VAL A 38 0.69 5.69 -5.14
C VAL A 38 1.56 6.73 -4.44
N LEU A 39 1.23 8.01 -4.61
CA LEU A 39 1.95 9.09 -3.94
C LEU A 39 1.77 9.03 -2.42
N LEU A 40 0.57 8.70 -1.96
CA LEU A 40 0.24 8.54 -0.54
C LEU A 40 1.02 7.38 0.10
N GLU A 41 1.12 6.24 -0.58
CA GLU A 41 1.92 5.09 -0.13
C GLU A 41 3.38 5.50 0.15
N PHE A 42 4.02 6.15 -0.82
CA PHE A 42 5.41 6.61 -0.64
C PHE A 42 5.53 7.73 0.41
N ALA A 43 4.52 8.60 0.54
CA ALA A 43 4.51 9.62 1.58
C ALA A 43 4.46 8.99 2.99
N LEU A 44 3.67 7.93 3.18
CA LEU A 44 3.59 7.20 4.45
C LEU A 44 4.90 6.47 4.79
N ILE A 45 5.54 5.86 3.79
CA ILE A 45 6.86 5.24 3.94
C ILE A 45 7.90 6.28 4.37
N ASN A 46 7.98 7.41 3.65
CA ASN A 46 8.93 8.48 3.98
C ASN A 46 8.66 9.09 5.34
N PHE A 47 7.40 9.37 5.67
CA PHE A 47 7.01 9.83 7.00
C PHE A 47 7.50 8.87 8.09
N THR A 48 7.38 7.56 7.87
CA THR A 48 7.85 6.56 8.83
C THR A 48 9.37 6.63 9.02
N PHE A 49 10.14 6.71 7.93
CA PHE A 49 11.59 6.85 8.01
C PHE A 49 12.03 8.14 8.69
N ASP A 50 11.39 9.26 8.37
CA ASP A 50 11.69 10.57 8.95
C ASP A 50 11.52 10.59 10.48
N ASN A 51 10.68 9.71 11.03
CA ASN A 51 10.49 9.56 12.46
C ASN A 51 11.45 8.52 13.06
N LEU A 52 11.48 7.30 12.52
CA LEU A 52 12.18 6.18 13.16
C LEU A 52 13.69 6.26 13.05
N ILE A 53 14.23 6.85 11.98
CA ILE A 53 15.70 7.03 11.85
C ILE A 53 16.22 7.95 12.96
N LYS A 54 15.44 8.97 13.36
CA LYS A 54 15.79 9.88 14.45
C LYS A 54 15.81 9.17 15.81
N GLU A 55 14.99 8.14 15.98
CA GLU A 55 14.96 7.28 17.16
C GLU A 55 16.06 6.19 17.15
N GLY A 56 16.97 6.23 16.18
CA GLY A 56 18.13 5.32 16.11
C GLY A 56 17.86 3.98 15.41
N PHE A 57 16.70 3.82 14.76
CA PHE A 57 16.44 2.64 13.93
C PHE A 57 17.27 2.69 12.64
N VAL A 58 17.83 1.55 12.25
CA VAL A 58 18.56 1.40 10.98
C VAL A 58 17.58 0.88 9.92
N PRO A 59 17.31 1.63 8.83
CA PRO A 59 16.44 1.17 7.77
C PRO A 59 17.12 0.06 6.97
N VAL A 60 16.38 -1.02 6.70
CA VAL A 60 16.87 -2.19 5.95
C VAL A 60 15.81 -2.61 4.93
N ILE A 61 16.24 -2.90 3.70
CA ILE A 61 15.42 -3.59 2.70
C ILE A 61 15.91 -5.03 2.62
N PRO A 62 15.16 -6.01 3.13
CA PRO A 62 15.57 -7.42 3.09
C PRO A 62 15.26 -8.06 1.72
N PRO A 63 15.92 -9.18 1.37
CA PRO A 63 15.49 -10.02 0.26
C PRO A 63 14.05 -10.54 0.48
N VAL A 64 13.21 -10.45 -0.54
CA VAL A 64 11.79 -10.90 -0.47
C VAL A 64 11.57 -12.34 -0.96
N MET A 65 12.60 -12.96 -1.54
CA MET A 65 12.61 -14.37 -1.93
C MET A 65 13.73 -15.07 -1.16
N LEU A 66 13.37 -16.09 -0.40
CA LEU A 66 14.27 -16.79 0.53
C LEU A 66 14.44 -18.24 0.10
N LYS A 67 15.56 -18.84 0.53
CA LYS A 67 15.74 -20.30 0.42
C LYS A 67 14.82 -21.01 1.41
N PRO A 68 14.32 -22.22 1.11
CA PRO A 68 13.44 -22.98 2.01
C PRO A 68 14.07 -23.35 3.36
N GLU A 69 15.38 -23.24 3.48
CA GLU A 69 16.17 -23.64 4.64
C GLU A 69 16.20 -22.55 5.75
N ILE A 70 15.53 -21.42 5.53
CA ILE A 70 15.34 -20.33 6.49
C ILE A 70 13.87 -20.23 6.87
#